data_AF-A0A3D2FXD8-F1
#
_entry.id   AF-A0A3D2FXD8-F1
#
_cell.length_a   1.000
_cell.length_b   1.000
_cell.length_c   1.000
_cell.angle_alpha   90.00
_cell.angle_beta   90.00
_cell.angle_gamma   90.00
#
_symmetry.space_group_name_H-M   'P 1'
#
loop_
_entity.id
_entity.type
_entity.pdbx_description
1 polymer ?
#
loop_
_entity_poly.entity_id
_entity_poly.type
_entity_poly.pdbx_seq_one_letter_code
_entity_poly.pdbx_strand_id
1 'polypeptide(L)'
;EVKYAEGPFKYLTNSWRFLPHEDGCEIDFHVDFEFNSRLLQSVIETLFTDAVRRMVQAFETRANALYGRAPERISADQARPQVTAPQG
;
A
#
# COMPACT_ATOMS: atom_id res chain seq x y z
N GLU A 1 8.75 8.45 30.56
CA GLU A 1 8.90 6.98 30.60
C GLU A 1 7.82 6.39 29.70
N VAL A 2 8.18 5.86 28.52
CA VAL A 2 7.21 5.28 27.58
C VAL A 2 7.21 3.77 27.81
N LYS A 3 6.30 3.29 28.65
CA LYS A 3 6.03 1.88 28.80
C LYS A 3 5.33 1.41 27.52
N TYR A 4 6.05 0.71 26.65
CA TYR A 4 5.41 -0.11 25.61
C TYR A 4 4.49 -1.08 26.34
N ALA A 5 3.18 -0.83 26.25
CA ALA A 5 2.19 -1.69 26.82
C ALA A 5 2.39 -3.09 26.23
N GLU A 6 2.54 -4.09 27.09
CA GLU A 6 2.33 -5.48 26.71
C GLU A 6 0.93 -5.55 26.09
N GLY A 7 0.90 -5.57 24.76
CA GLY A 7 -0.34 -5.57 24.00
C GLY A 7 -1.13 -6.85 24.30
N PRO A 8 -2.41 -6.90 23.89
CA PRO A 8 -3.20 -8.12 24.06
C PRO A 8 -2.56 -9.30 23.28
N PHE A 9 -1.72 -8.99 22.30
CA PHE A 9 -0.93 -9.92 21.50
C PHE A 9 0.38 -10.31 22.21
N LYS A 10 0.61 -11.61 22.33
CA LYS A 10 1.90 -12.21 22.64
C LYS A 10 2.87 -12.06 21.45
N TYR A 11 2.36 -12.19 20.23
CA TYR A 11 3.06 -11.75 19.02
C TYR A 11 2.06 -11.34 17.94
N LEU A 12 2.50 -10.46 17.04
CA LEU A 12 1.81 -10.10 15.81
C LEU A 12 2.88 -9.88 14.75
N THR A 13 2.86 -10.70 13.72
CA THR A 13 3.75 -10.66 12.57
C THR A 13 2.94 -10.38 11.32
N ASN A 14 3.45 -9.51 10.48
CA ASN A 14 2.77 -9.08 9.27
C ASN A 14 3.73 -9.27 8.09
N SER A 15 3.26 -9.98 7.05
CA SER A 15 4.03 -10.31 5.86
C SER A 15 3.28 -9.86 4.63
N TRP A 16 3.96 -9.07 3.79
CA TRP A 16 3.47 -8.65 2.48
C TRP A 16 4.35 -9.27 1.40
N ARG A 17 3.72 -9.83 0.37
CA ARG A 17 4.40 -10.18 -0.87
C ARG A 17 3.66 -9.55 -2.04
N PHE A 18 4.46 -9.01 -2.94
CA PHE A 18 3.98 -8.38 -4.16
C PHE A 18 4.35 -9.32 -5.30
N LEU A 19 3.32 -9.88 -5.94
CA LEU A 19 3.47 -10.82 -7.03
C LEU A 19 3.15 -10.11 -8.36
N PRO A 20 3.92 -10.38 -9.42
CA PRO A 20 3.62 -9.82 -10.74
C PRO A 20 2.28 -10.37 -11.25
N HIS A 21 1.43 -9.49 -11.77
CA HIS A 21 0.14 -9.83 -12.37
C HIS A 21 -0.03 -9.05 -13.69
N GLU A 22 -0.77 -9.57 -14.66
CA GLU A 22 -0.88 -8.98 -16.01
C GLU A 22 -1.47 -7.55 -15.97
N ASP A 23 -2.50 -7.35 -15.15
CA ASP A 23 -3.17 -6.04 -15.00
C ASP A 23 -2.61 -5.18 -13.84
N GLY A 24 -1.46 -5.55 -13.25
CA GLY A 24 -0.87 -4.79 -12.15
C GLY A 24 0.00 -5.62 -11.22
N CYS A 25 -0.40 -5.69 -9.96
CA CYS A 25 0.34 -6.39 -8.91
C CYS A 25 -0.66 -7.09 -8.00
N GLU A 26 -0.45 -8.39 -7.79
CA GLU A 26 -1.20 -9.15 -6.81
C GLU A 26 -0.52 -9.02 -5.45
N ILE A 27 -1.31 -8.75 -4.41
CA ILE A 27 -0.80 -8.57 -3.05
C ILE A 27 -1.20 -9.80 -2.24
N ASP A 28 -0.20 -10.60 -1.86
CA ASP A 28 -0.36 -11.65 -0.88
C ASP A 28 -0.05 -11.09 0.52
N PHE A 29 -1.10 -10.98 1.33
CA PHE A 29 -1.06 -10.39 2.66
C PHE A 29 -1.35 -11.45 3.72
N HIS A 30 -0.36 -11.69 4.57
CA HIS A 30 -0.46 -12.67 5.66
C HIS A 30 -0.19 -12.02 7.00
N VAL A 31 -1.03 -12.32 7.98
CA VAL A 31 -0.84 -11.87 9.37
C VAL A 31 -0.92 -13.08 10.28
N ASP A 32 0.12 -13.24 11.09
CA ASP A 32 0.23 -14.30 12.08
C ASP A 32 0.27 -13.67 13.47
N PHE A 33 -0.57 -14.13 14.40
CA PHE A 33 -0.67 -13.53 15.73
C PHE A 33 -1.08 -14.54 16.80
N GLU A 34 -0.63 -14.30 18.03
CA GLU A 34 -1.07 -15.02 19.22
C GLU A 34 -1.48 -14.02 20.30
N PHE A 35 -2.58 -14.29 20.99
CA PHE A 35 -3.05 -13.50 22.13
C PHE A 35 -2.54 -14.07 23.46
N ASN A 36 -2.29 -13.19 24.43
CA ASN A 36 -1.94 -13.60 25.80
C ASN A 36 -3.15 -14.19 26.57
N SER A 37 -4.38 -14.01 26.09
CA SER A 37 -5.59 -14.47 26.77
C SER A 37 -6.56 -15.22 25.85
N ARG A 38 -7.00 -16.40 26.30
CA ARG A 38 -7.94 -17.29 25.57
C ARG A 38 -9.33 -16.67 25.35
N LEU A 39 -9.73 -15.72 26.20
CA LEU A 39 -11.02 -15.02 26.06
C LEU A 39 -11.03 -14.01 24.91
N LEU A 40 -9.87 -13.41 24.59
CA LEU A 40 -9.74 -12.50 23.44
C LEU A 40 -9.71 -13.25 22.09
N GLN A 41 -9.40 -14.56 22.12
CA GLN A 41 -9.23 -15.38 20.93
C GLN A 41 -10.54 -15.52 20.13
N SER A 42 -11.70 -15.68 20.80
CA SER A 42 -13.00 -15.87 20.13
C SER A 42 -13.65 -14.58 19.61
N VAL A 43 -13.29 -13.40 20.13
CA VAL A 43 -13.85 -12.12 19.68
C VAL A 43 -13.11 -11.60 18.44
N ILE A 44 -11.84 -12.00 18.29
CA ILE A 44 -10.98 -11.46 17.26
C ILE A 44 -11.24 -12.05 15.88
N GLU A 45 -11.69 -13.30 15.74
CA GLU A 45 -11.93 -13.92 14.42
C GLU A 45 -12.89 -13.07 13.58
N THR A 46 -13.94 -12.55 14.21
CA THR A 46 -14.94 -11.69 13.55
C THR A 46 -14.37 -10.30 13.22
N LEU A 47 -13.58 -9.70 14.13
CA LEU A 47 -13.01 -8.36 13.94
C LEU A 47 -11.79 -8.34 13.00
N PHE A 48 -11.06 -9.45 12.93
CA PHE A 48 -9.83 -9.56 12.16
C PHE A 48 -10.10 -9.43 10.66
N THR A 49 -11.19 -10.05 10.18
CA THR A 49 -11.63 -9.91 8.78
C THR A 49 -11.86 -8.44 8.41
N ASP A 50 -12.52 -7.67 9.29
CA ASP A 50 -12.76 -6.26 9.07
C ASP A 50 -11.48 -5.42 9.19
N ALA A 51 -10.57 -5.76 10.09
CA ALA A 51 -9.28 -5.09 10.24
C ALA A 51 -8.40 -5.27 8.99
N VAL A 52 -8.33 -6.49 8.46
CA VAL A 52 -7.60 -6.83 7.22
C VAL A 52 -8.18 -6.04 6.05
N ARG A 53 -9.50 -6.03 5.87
CA ARG A 53 -10.17 -5.25 4.83
C ARG A 53 -9.83 -3.76 4.91
N ARG A 54 -9.85 -3.18 6.12
CA ARG A 54 -9.49 -1.77 6.33
C ARG A 54 -8.02 -1.50 5.99
N MET A 55 -7.11 -2.42 6.32
CA MET A 55 -5.69 -2.29 5.96
C MET A 55 -5.48 -2.31 4.44
N VAL A 56 -6.12 -3.24 3.73
CA VAL A 56 -6.07 -3.31 2.26
C VAL A 56 -6.63 -2.04 1.63
N GLN A 57 -7.81 -1.58 2.07
CA GLN A 57 -8.41 -0.34 1.56
C GLN A 57 -7.52 0.89 1.79
N ALA A 58 -6.88 0.99 2.97
CA ALA A 58 -5.96 2.07 3.26
C ALA A 58 -4.73 2.04 2.34
N PHE A 59 -4.21 0.83 2.05
CA PHE A 59 -3.12 0.63 1.12
C PHE A 59 -3.51 1.06 -0.31
N GLU A 60 -4.63 0.56 -0.83
CA GLU A 60 -5.15 0.92 -2.16
C GLU A 60 -5.40 2.43 -2.29
N THR A 61 -6.01 3.04 -1.27
CA THR A 61 -6.26 4.49 -1.23
C THR A 61 -4.95 5.27 -1.35
N ARG A 62 -3.92 4.84 -0.62
CA ARG A 62 -2.60 5.49 -0.67
C ARG A 62 -1.91 5.27 -2.01
N ALA A 63 -1.99 4.06 -2.57
CA ALA A 63 -1.46 3.75 -3.89
C ALA A 63 -2.11 4.62 -4.96
N ASN A 64 -3.44 4.75 -4.95
CA ASN A 64 -4.17 5.64 -5.86
C ASN A 64 -3.79 7.11 -5.69
N ALA A 65 -3.57 7.58 -4.46
CA ALA A 65 -3.13 8.95 -4.22
C ALA A 65 -1.72 9.24 -4.78
N LEU A 66 -0.82 8.25 -4.78
CA LEU A 66 0.55 8.40 -5.26
C LEU A 66 0.70 8.11 -6.76
N TYR A 67 -0.02 7.13 -7.28
CA TYR A 67 0.19 6.57 -8.62
C TYR A 67 -1.06 6.62 -9.53
N GLY A 68 -2.23 6.95 -8.98
CA GLY A 68 -3.49 6.99 -9.73
C GLY A 68 -3.62 8.17 -10.71
N ARG A 69 -2.68 9.12 -10.68
CA ARG A 69 -2.53 10.12 -11.75
C ARG A 69 -1.48 9.58 -12.72
N ALA A 70 -1.91 9.10 -13.88
CA ALA A 70 -1.02 8.65 -14.95
C ALA A 70 0.09 9.70 -15.17
N PRO A 71 1.34 9.28 -15.47
CA PRO A 71 2.39 10.22 -15.83
C PRO A 71 1.85 11.01 -17.02
N GLU A 72 1.75 12.32 -16.84
CA GLU A 72 1.48 13.27 -17.90
C GLU A 72 2.45 12.93 -19.03
N ARG A 73 1.94 12.36 -20.13
CA ARG A 73 2.76 12.10 -21.30
C ARG A 73 3.24 13.47 -21.74
N ILE A 74 4.50 13.77 -21.45
CA ILE A 74 5.14 14.98 -21.92
C ILE A 74 5.08 14.89 -23.44
N SER A 75 4.13 15.59 -24.06
CA SER A 75 4.00 15.65 -25.51
C SER A 75 5.29 16.19 -26.08
N ALA A 76 6.09 15.32 -26.70
CA ALA A 76 7.37 15.62 -27.34
C ALA A 76 7.23 16.49 -28.62
N ASP A 77 6.14 17.25 -28.75
CA ASP A 77 5.80 18.02 -29.95
C ASP A 77 6.26 19.49 -29.90
N GLN A 78 6.82 19.97 -28.78
CA GLN A 78 7.21 21.38 -28.62
C GLN A 78 8.71 21.70 -28.71
N ALA A 79 9.56 20.77 -29.15
CA ALA A 79 10.99 21.03 -29.35
C ALA A 79 11.34 21.21 -30.84
N ARG A 80 10.75 22.21 -31.51
CA ARG A 80 11.18 22.61 -32.85
C ARG A 80 12.06 23.86 -32.74
N PRO A 81 13.39 23.79 -32.95
CA PRO A 81 14.24 24.97 -32.94
C PRO A 81 13.92 25.83 -34.16
N GLN A 82 13.52 27.08 -33.91
CA GLN A 82 13.29 28.08 -34.94
C GLN A 82 14.67 28.56 -35.43
N VAL A 83 15.09 28.06 -36.60
CA VAL A 83 16.31 28.50 -37.28
C VAL A 83 16.07 29.88 -37.86
N THR A 84 16.59 30.93 -37.20
CA THR A 84 16.64 32.28 -37.75
C THR A 84 17.90 32.39 -38.60
N ALA A 85 17.74 32.47 -39.92
CA ALA A 85 18.84 32.73 -40.85
C ALA A 85 19.36 34.17 -40.71
N PRO A 86 20.68 34.41 -40.78
CA PRO A 86 21.21 35.77 -40.87
C PRO A 86 20.93 36.32 -42.28
N GLN A 87 20.23 37.45 -42.36
CA GLN A 87 20.10 38.21 -43.59
C GLN A 87 21.40 39.01 -43.81
N GLY A 88 21.97 38.88 -45.00
CA GLY A 88 23.15 39.62 -45.45
C GLY A 88 22.85 41.05 -45.87
#